data_AF-A0A183LI06-F1
#
_entry.id   AF-A0A183LI06-F1
#
_cell.length_a   1.000
_cell.length_b   1.000
_cell.length_c   1.000
_cell.angle_alpha   90.00
_cell.angle_beta   90.00
_cell.angle_gamma   90.00
#
_symmetry.space_group_name_H-M   'P 1'
#
loop_
_entity.id
_entity.type
_entity.pdbx_description
1 polymer ?
#
loop_
_entity_poly.entity_id
_entity_poly.type
_entity_poly.pdbx_seq_one_letter_code
_entity_poly.pdbx_strand_id
1 'polypeptide(L)'
;MWRYVALFSGARKYCSTQSNYMLNELCIVVDKCDHVLGFANKKVILFGKSLLHRAFSLFLFQEDTIQKRSANKLTFPSLWSNTCCSHPIMNFPDELIESDAIGVKKAAQRKLFHELGINNTFVPLNRIHFLGRVLYTAPNEPCTQAAFAEHEVDYILVSVLDPVASKLFSCSSFPFVLF
;
A
#
# COMPACT_ATOMS: atom_id res chain seq x y z
N MET A 1 -9.62 -20.51 -26.41
CA MET A 1 -9.39 -19.34 -27.28
C MET A 1 -10.04 -18.14 -26.61
N TRP A 2 -9.28 -17.35 -25.85
CA TRP A 2 -9.74 -16.06 -25.31
C TRP A 2 -8.57 -15.08 -25.39
N ARG A 3 -8.61 -14.21 -26.41
CA ARG A 3 -7.77 -13.02 -26.53
C ARG A 3 -8.65 -11.85 -26.08
N TYR A 4 -8.36 -11.26 -24.92
CA TYR A 4 -8.88 -9.94 -24.56
C TYR A 4 -7.77 -8.92 -24.75
N VAL A 5 -7.73 -8.31 -25.93
CA VAL A 5 -7.00 -7.06 -26.17
C VAL A 5 -8.02 -5.94 -25.98
N ALA A 6 -8.06 -5.36 -24.78
CA ALA A 6 -8.83 -4.14 -24.54
C ALA A 6 -7.89 -2.95 -24.76
N LEU A 7 -7.93 -2.39 -25.98
CA LEU A 7 -7.43 -1.05 -26.27
C LEU A 7 -8.46 -0.04 -25.74
N PHE A 8 -8.07 0.79 -24.78
CA PHE A 8 -8.87 1.95 -24.40
C PHE A 8 -7.99 3.21 -24.33
N SER A 9 -8.34 4.15 -25.21
CA SER A 9 -7.82 5.49 -25.37
C SER A 9 -8.50 6.45 -24.38
N GLY A 10 -7.75 6.92 -23.38
CA GLY A 10 -8.24 7.90 -22.41
C GLY A 10 -7.40 8.09 -21.14
N ALA A 11 -6.10 7.74 -21.18
CA ALA A 11 -5.25 7.84 -20.00
C ALA A 11 -4.76 9.28 -19.81
N ARG A 12 -5.08 9.89 -18.66
CA ARG A 12 -4.26 10.98 -18.08
C ARG A 12 -2.80 10.50 -18.13
N LYS A 13 -1.88 11.33 -18.66
CA LYS A 13 -0.45 10.98 -18.75
C LYS A 13 0.12 10.81 -17.33
N TYR A 14 0.18 9.59 -16.86
CA TYR A 14 0.93 9.21 -15.67
C TYR A 14 2.42 9.46 -15.90
N CYS A 15 3.18 9.76 -14.83
CA CYS A 15 4.63 9.67 -14.89
C CYS A 15 5.02 8.23 -15.30
N SER A 16 6.02 8.07 -16.17
CA SER A 16 6.47 6.77 -16.69
C SER A 16 6.77 5.78 -15.55
N THR A 17 7.33 6.27 -14.46
CA THR A 17 7.65 5.51 -13.25
C THR A 17 6.41 4.97 -12.54
N GLN A 18 5.35 5.78 -12.35
CA GLN A 18 4.11 5.33 -11.69
C GLN A 18 3.37 4.30 -12.55
N SER A 19 3.36 4.50 -13.87
CA SER A 19 2.77 3.52 -14.81
C SER A 19 3.45 2.16 -14.70
N ASN A 20 4.77 2.16 -14.52
CA ASN A 20 5.55 0.93 -14.41
C ASN A 20 5.21 0.15 -13.13
N TYR A 21 5.07 0.83 -11.99
CA TYR A 21 4.63 0.20 -10.74
C TYR A 21 3.22 -0.39 -10.87
N MET A 22 2.30 0.36 -11.47
CA MET A 22 0.89 -0.06 -11.63
C MET A 22 0.71 -1.32 -12.48
N LEU A 23 1.65 -1.60 -13.39
CA LEU A 23 1.58 -2.73 -14.32
C LEU A 23 2.40 -3.95 -13.84
N ASN A 24 3.50 -3.73 -13.12
CA ASN A 24 4.46 -4.79 -12.79
C ASN A 24 4.39 -5.28 -11.33
N GLU A 25 3.82 -4.49 -10.41
CA GLU A 25 3.59 -4.95 -9.04
C GLU A 25 2.33 -5.80 -9.00
N LEU A 26 2.53 -7.08 -8.67
CA LEU A 26 1.47 -8.09 -8.60
C LEU A 26 1.00 -8.23 -7.15
N CYS A 27 -0.18 -7.70 -6.84
CA CYS A 27 -0.81 -7.81 -5.52
C CYS A 27 -1.46 -9.19 -5.35
N ILE A 28 -1.58 -9.61 -4.09
CA ILE A 28 -2.20 -10.89 -3.71
C ILE A 28 -3.73 -10.74 -3.75
N VAL A 29 -4.38 -11.48 -4.63
CA VAL A 29 -5.85 -11.55 -4.73
C VAL A 29 -6.34 -12.61 -3.75
N VAL A 30 -7.36 -12.27 -2.95
CA VAL A 30 -7.85 -13.13 -1.87
C VAL A 30 -9.37 -13.25 -1.86
N ASP A 31 -9.87 -14.29 -1.19
CA ASP A 31 -11.28 -14.39 -0.83
C ASP A 31 -11.60 -13.61 0.47
N LYS A 32 -12.86 -13.62 0.90
CA LYS A 32 -13.32 -12.93 2.11
C LYS A 32 -12.76 -13.54 3.42
N CYS A 33 -12.25 -14.76 3.36
CA CYS A 33 -11.58 -15.43 4.48
C CYS A 33 -10.06 -15.22 4.44
N ASP A 34 -9.57 -14.37 3.52
CA ASP A 34 -8.16 -14.07 3.30
C ASP A 34 -7.34 -15.26 2.76
N HIS A 35 -7.97 -16.20 2.04
CA HIS A 35 -7.25 -17.23 1.31
C HIS A 35 -6.78 -16.73 -0.05
N VAL A 36 -5.54 -17.05 -0.43
CA VAL A 36 -4.95 -16.63 -1.71
C VAL A 36 -5.64 -17.33 -2.89
N LEU A 37 -6.16 -16.53 -3.82
CA LEU A 37 -6.77 -16.98 -5.07
C LEU A 37 -5.82 -16.83 -6.27
N GLY A 38 -4.84 -15.93 -6.17
CA GLY A 38 -3.88 -15.66 -7.23
C GLY A 38 -3.26 -14.27 -7.10
N PHE A 39 -2.77 -13.73 -8.22
CA PHE A 39 -2.11 -12.45 -8.25
C PHE A 39 -2.61 -11.60 -9.42
N ALA A 40 -2.72 -10.30 -9.21
CA ALA A 40 -3.14 -9.35 -10.23
C ALA A 40 -2.39 -8.03 -10.06
N ASN A 41 -2.10 -7.34 -11.16
CA ASN A 41 -1.44 -6.04 -11.06
C ASN A 41 -2.39 -4.98 -10.49
N LYS A 42 -1.81 -3.90 -9.95
CA LYS A 42 -2.57 -2.79 -9.35
C LYS A 42 -3.61 -2.18 -10.29
N LYS A 43 -3.30 -2.12 -11.58
CA LYS A 43 -4.28 -1.68 -12.59
C LYS A 43 -5.51 -2.60 -12.63
N VAL A 44 -5.34 -3.92 -12.58
CA VAL A 44 -6.47 -4.84 -12.63
C VAL A 44 -7.28 -4.82 -11.32
N ILE A 45 -6.62 -4.75 -10.16
CA ILE A 45 -7.35 -4.79 -8.88
C ILE A 45 -8.10 -3.49 -8.60
N LEU A 46 -7.61 -2.34 -9.08
CA LEU A 46 -8.21 -1.04 -8.76
C LEU A 46 -9.24 -0.55 -9.79
N PHE A 47 -9.23 -1.06 -11.03
CA PHE A 47 -10.15 -0.62 -12.08
C PHE A 47 -11.38 -1.52 -12.24
N GLY A 48 -12.57 -0.93 -12.39
CA GLY A 48 -13.81 -1.66 -12.67
C GLY A 48 -14.44 -2.25 -11.41
N LYS A 49 -14.80 -3.55 -11.44
CA LYS A 49 -15.20 -4.29 -10.24
C LYS A 49 -13.94 -4.66 -9.47
N SER A 50 -13.51 -3.76 -8.57
CA SER A 50 -12.30 -3.93 -7.75
C SER A 50 -12.21 -5.34 -7.15
N LEU A 51 -11.11 -6.02 -7.46
CA LEU A 51 -10.86 -7.37 -6.95
C LEU A 51 -10.47 -7.29 -5.49
N LEU A 52 -11.01 -8.19 -4.67
CA LEU A 52 -10.59 -8.27 -3.28
C LEU A 52 -9.12 -8.70 -3.22
N HIS A 53 -8.29 -7.91 -2.53
CA HIS A 53 -6.86 -8.15 -2.43
C HIS A 53 -6.35 -7.86 -1.02
N ARG A 54 -5.20 -8.44 -0.69
CA ARG A 54 -4.55 -8.23 0.60
C ARG A 54 -3.85 -6.88 0.62
N ALA A 55 -4.02 -6.14 1.70
CA ALA A 55 -3.37 -4.85 1.94
C ALA A 55 -2.84 -4.78 3.37
N PHE A 56 -2.13 -3.70 3.68
CA PHE A 56 -1.75 -3.37 5.05
C PHE A 56 -1.82 -1.88 5.29
N SER A 57 -2.09 -1.54 6.55
CA SER A 57 -2.07 -0.20 7.10
C SER A 57 -1.14 -0.20 8.32
N LEU A 58 0.02 0.44 8.18
CA LEU A 58 0.97 0.64 9.26
C LEU A 58 0.72 1.99 9.94
N PHE A 59 0.51 1.92 11.25
CA PHE A 59 0.47 3.06 12.15
C PHE A 59 1.79 3.11 12.92
N LEU A 60 2.63 4.05 12.52
CA LEU A 60 3.89 4.33 13.18
C LEU A 60 3.69 5.49 14.14
N PHE A 61 3.79 5.20 15.43
CA PHE A 61 3.67 6.19 16.48
C PHE A 61 5.02 6.81 16.79
N GLN A 62 5.00 8.13 16.94
CA GLN A 62 6.06 8.96 17.49
C GLN A 62 5.41 9.83 18.57
N GLU A 63 6.18 10.34 19.53
CA GLU A 63 5.71 11.46 20.35
C GLU A 63 5.32 12.63 19.40
N ASP A 64 4.04 13.03 19.45
CA ASP A 64 3.42 14.22 18.84
C ASP A 64 3.19 14.34 17.30
N THR A 65 3.11 13.28 16.48
CA THR A 65 2.85 13.46 15.03
C THR A 65 1.87 12.49 14.34
N ILE A 66 0.88 13.05 13.63
CA ILE A 66 0.03 12.40 12.61
C ILE A 66 0.46 12.93 11.23
N GLN A 67 0.50 12.09 10.21
CA GLN A 67 1.02 12.46 8.87
C GLN A 67 -0.08 12.97 7.92
N LYS A 68 0.30 13.89 7.01
CA LYS A 68 -0.54 14.39 5.91
C LYS A 68 -0.11 13.75 4.58
N ARG A 69 -1.04 13.19 3.81
CA ARG A 69 -0.79 12.53 2.52
C ARG A 69 -0.35 13.52 1.44
N SER A 70 0.41 13.03 0.46
CA SER A 70 0.80 13.78 -0.74
C SER A 70 -0.38 14.17 -1.63
N ALA A 71 -0.23 15.26 -2.37
CA ALA A 71 -1.21 15.69 -3.38
C ALA A 71 -1.22 14.79 -4.63
N ASN A 72 -0.13 14.05 -4.88
CA ASN A 72 0.03 13.24 -6.10
C ASN A 72 -0.57 11.81 -5.99
N LYS A 73 -1.36 11.54 -4.96
CA LYS A 73 -1.97 10.21 -4.74
C LYS A 73 -3.18 9.99 -5.63
N LEU A 74 -3.33 8.76 -6.14
CA LEU A 74 -4.48 8.36 -6.96
C LEU A 74 -5.78 8.21 -6.15
N THR A 75 -5.68 7.72 -4.92
CA THR A 75 -6.78 7.63 -3.94
C THR A 75 -6.47 8.56 -2.74
N PHE A 76 -7.46 9.35 -2.32
CA PHE A 76 -7.41 10.19 -1.13
C PHE A 76 -6.21 11.18 -1.04
N PRO A 77 -6.02 12.09 -2.02
CA PRO A 77 -4.92 13.06 -1.97
C PRO A 77 -5.08 14.08 -0.82
N SER A 78 -3.98 14.50 -0.20
CA SER A 78 -3.92 15.57 0.82
C SER A 78 -4.67 15.34 2.15
N LEU A 79 -5.20 14.15 2.41
CA LEU A 79 -5.85 13.81 3.69
C LEU A 79 -4.82 13.46 4.79
N TRP A 80 -5.18 13.68 6.05
CA TRP A 80 -4.42 13.15 7.20
C TRP A 80 -4.72 11.67 7.35
N SER A 81 -3.69 10.83 7.41
CA SER A 81 -3.85 9.38 7.30
C SER A 81 -2.70 8.67 8.01
N ASN A 82 -2.84 7.36 8.19
CA ASN A 82 -1.83 6.50 8.78
C ASN A 82 -0.50 6.57 8.04
N THR A 83 0.57 6.16 8.72
CA THR A 83 1.95 6.41 8.31
C THR A 83 2.30 5.77 6.96
N CYS A 84 1.81 4.56 6.68
CA CYS A 84 2.07 3.89 5.41
C CYS A 84 1.00 2.82 5.12
N CYS A 85 0.29 2.91 3.98
CA CYS A 85 -0.53 1.82 3.47
C CYS A 85 0.04 1.29 2.16
N SER A 86 0.01 -0.02 1.96
CA SER A 86 0.33 -0.60 0.66
C SER A 86 -0.11 -2.05 0.58
N HIS A 87 0.46 -2.77 -0.38
CA HIS A 87 0.15 -4.17 -0.64
C HIS A 87 1.40 -5.03 -0.51
N PRO A 88 1.31 -6.23 0.09
CA PRO A 88 2.30 -7.27 -0.15
C PRO A 88 2.23 -7.69 -1.63
N ILE A 89 3.40 -7.92 -2.25
CA ILE A 89 3.48 -8.21 -3.68
C ILE A 89 4.27 -9.49 -3.99
N MET A 90 3.85 -10.19 -5.04
CA MET A 90 4.48 -11.43 -5.50
C MET A 90 5.93 -11.25 -5.94
N ASN A 91 6.30 -10.04 -6.35
CA ASN A 91 7.65 -9.72 -6.78
C ASN A 91 8.69 -9.91 -5.65
N PHE A 92 8.26 -9.92 -4.39
CA PHE A 92 9.10 -10.22 -3.22
C PHE A 92 8.59 -11.51 -2.55
N PRO A 93 9.23 -12.67 -2.79
CA PRO A 93 8.76 -13.96 -2.27
C PRO A 93 8.58 -13.99 -0.74
N ASP A 94 9.43 -13.23 -0.05
CA ASP A 94 9.39 -13.04 1.39
C ASP A 94 8.08 -12.39 1.90
N GLU A 95 7.37 -11.65 1.06
CA GLU A 95 6.10 -11.00 1.37
C GLU A 95 4.89 -11.94 1.29
N LEU A 96 5.10 -13.15 0.77
CA LEU A 96 4.07 -14.19 0.65
C LEU A 96 3.97 -15.07 1.90
N ILE A 97 4.90 -14.94 2.84
CA ILE A 97 4.95 -15.75 4.05
C ILE A 97 3.81 -15.33 4.97
N GLU A 98 2.81 -16.19 5.13
CA GLU A 98 1.60 -15.87 5.92
C GLU A 98 1.79 -16.06 7.43
N SER A 99 2.71 -16.94 7.84
CA SER A 99 2.95 -17.24 9.26
C SER A 99 3.33 -15.98 10.03
N ASP A 100 2.66 -15.73 11.16
CA ASP A 100 2.87 -14.55 12.01
C ASP A 100 2.80 -13.19 11.26
N ALA A 101 2.03 -13.15 10.17
CA ALA A 101 1.93 -11.98 9.29
C ALA A 101 3.29 -11.44 8.80
N ILE A 102 4.33 -12.30 8.75
CA ILE A 102 5.71 -11.90 8.44
C ILE A 102 5.79 -11.22 7.07
N GLY A 103 5.10 -11.77 6.07
CA GLY A 103 5.12 -11.24 4.72
C GLY A 103 4.58 -9.81 4.65
N VAL A 104 3.48 -9.55 5.37
CA VAL A 104 2.87 -8.22 5.47
C VAL A 104 3.77 -7.25 6.25
N LYS A 105 4.41 -7.69 7.34
CA LYS A 105 5.39 -6.89 8.09
C LYS A 105 6.60 -6.50 7.22
N LYS A 106 7.09 -7.42 6.37
CA LYS A 106 8.17 -7.15 5.41
C LYS A 106 7.74 -6.18 4.30
N ALA A 107 6.52 -6.31 3.79
CA ALA A 107 5.96 -5.35 2.83
C ALA A 107 5.88 -3.94 3.44
N ALA A 108 5.50 -3.83 4.71
CA ALA A 108 5.50 -2.57 5.44
C ALA A 108 6.91 -1.97 5.57
N GLN A 109 7.93 -2.77 5.90
CA GLN A 109 9.32 -2.30 5.93
C GLN A 109 9.82 -1.79 4.57
N ARG A 110 9.58 -2.55 3.50
CA ARG A 110 9.94 -2.12 2.13
C ARG A 110 9.31 -0.76 1.80
N LYS A 111 8.03 -0.60 2.13
CA LYS A 111 7.27 0.60 1.80
C LYS A 111 7.58 1.78 2.71
N LEU A 112 7.89 1.57 3.98
CA LEU A 112 8.44 2.60 4.86
C LEU A 112 9.73 3.19 4.27
N PHE A 113 10.65 2.34 3.80
CA PHE A 113 11.88 2.82 3.18
C PHE A 113 11.60 3.54 1.84
N HIS A 114 10.72 2.99 1.01
CA HIS A 114 10.38 3.57 -0.29
C HIS A 114 9.65 4.92 -0.20
N GLU A 115 8.72 5.07 0.74
CA GLU A 115 7.89 6.27 0.87
C GLU A 115 8.50 7.33 1.79
N LEU A 116 9.16 6.91 2.88
CA LEU A 116 9.62 7.78 3.96
C LEU A 116 11.14 7.73 4.16
N GLY A 117 11.88 6.87 3.44
CA GLY A 117 13.33 6.71 3.63
C GLY A 117 13.72 6.09 4.98
N ILE A 118 12.77 5.56 5.75
CA ILE A 118 13.02 4.99 7.07
C ILE A 118 13.66 3.61 6.90
N ASN A 119 14.88 3.45 7.40
CA ASN A 119 15.57 2.16 7.36
C ASN A 119 14.96 1.16 8.35
N ASN A 120 14.93 -0.11 7.96
CA ASN A 120 14.47 -1.24 8.77
C ASN A 120 15.19 -1.36 10.12
N THR A 121 16.39 -0.79 10.27
CA THR A 121 17.09 -0.71 11.57
C THR A 121 16.30 0.06 12.63
N PHE A 122 15.51 1.06 12.23
CA PHE A 122 14.68 1.87 13.13
C PHE A 122 13.30 1.26 13.38
N VAL A 123 12.88 0.32 12.53
CA VAL A 123 11.59 -0.37 12.63
C VAL A 123 11.80 -1.87 12.35
N PRO A 124 12.49 -2.61 13.24
CA PRO A 124 12.74 -4.04 13.05
C PRO A 124 11.44 -4.85 13.10
N LEU A 125 11.40 -6.00 12.42
CA LEU A 125 10.18 -6.81 12.28
C LEU A 125 9.54 -7.22 13.61
N ASN A 126 10.37 -7.45 14.64
CA ASN A 126 9.90 -7.80 15.98
C ASN A 126 9.21 -6.64 16.74
N ARG A 127 9.33 -5.40 16.24
CA ARG A 127 8.63 -4.21 16.76
C ARG A 127 7.42 -3.82 15.91
N ILE A 128 7.15 -4.54 14.81
CA ILE A 128 5.94 -4.39 14.02
C ILE A 128 4.92 -5.41 14.53
N HIS A 129 3.91 -4.91 15.24
CA HIS A 129 2.86 -5.71 15.85
C HIS A 129 1.66 -5.80 14.93
N PHE A 130 1.20 -7.02 14.67
CA PHE A 130 -0.06 -7.27 13.96
C PHE A 130 -1.20 -7.25 14.97
N LEU A 131 -2.22 -6.40 14.73
CA LEU A 131 -3.38 -6.27 15.62
C LEU A 131 -4.59 -7.03 15.13
N GLY A 132 -4.83 -7.05 13.82
CA GLY A 132 -6.02 -7.66 13.24
C GLY A 132 -6.21 -7.30 11.78
N ARG A 133 -7.33 -7.72 11.21
CA ARG A 133 -7.70 -7.49 9.80
C ARG A 133 -9.03 -6.76 9.70
N VAL A 134 -9.13 -5.84 8.75
CA VAL A 134 -10.36 -5.13 8.42
C VAL A 134 -10.67 -5.38 6.95
N LEU A 135 -11.85 -5.94 6.67
CA LEU A 135 -12.37 -6.04 5.30
C LEU A 135 -13.18 -4.77 5.00
N TYR A 136 -12.76 -4.00 4.01
CA TYR A 136 -13.48 -2.78 3.61
C TYR A 136 -13.57 -2.61 2.10
N THR A 137 -14.47 -1.72 1.67
CA THR A 137 -14.57 -1.26 0.29
C THR A 137 -14.81 0.24 0.30
N ALA A 138 -14.01 0.98 -0.47
CA ALA A 138 -14.12 2.43 -0.56
C ALA A 138 -14.07 2.88 -2.03
N PRO A 139 -15.09 3.62 -2.52
CA PRO A 139 -15.02 4.23 -3.85
C PRO A 139 -14.08 5.44 -3.86
N ASN A 140 -13.46 5.74 -5.01
CA ASN A 140 -12.73 6.99 -5.17
C ASN A 140 -13.66 8.21 -5.16
N GLU A 141 -13.17 9.30 -4.56
CA GLU A 141 -13.79 10.61 -4.63
C GLU A 141 -13.02 11.58 -5.55
N PRO A 142 -13.69 12.34 -6.43
CA PRO A 142 -15.12 12.31 -6.74
C PRO A 142 -15.50 11.09 -7.60
N CYS A 143 -16.70 10.58 -7.37
CA CYS A 143 -17.24 9.37 -7.99
C CYS A 143 -17.59 9.60 -9.48
N THR A 144 -16.57 9.66 -10.35
CA THR A 144 -16.74 9.70 -11.81
C THR A 144 -16.94 8.30 -12.37
N GLN A 145 -17.59 8.18 -13.54
CA GLN A 145 -18.14 6.94 -14.12
C GLN A 145 -17.15 5.77 -14.38
N ALA A 146 -15.85 5.97 -14.13
CA ALA A 146 -14.81 4.94 -14.19
C ALA A 146 -13.92 4.99 -12.91
N ALA A 147 -14.55 5.10 -11.75
CA ALA A 147 -13.85 5.27 -10.48
C ALA A 147 -13.07 4.02 -10.10
N PHE A 148 -11.81 4.22 -9.72
CA PHE A 148 -11.09 3.20 -8.99
C PHE A 148 -11.78 3.00 -7.63
N ALA A 149 -11.72 1.79 -7.11
CA ALA A 149 -12.22 1.48 -5.79
C ALA A 149 -11.22 0.59 -5.06
N GLU A 150 -11.02 0.87 -3.78
CA GLU A 150 -10.29 -0.02 -2.88
C GLU A 150 -11.27 -1.10 -2.40
N HIS A 151 -10.82 -2.35 -2.40
CA HIS A 151 -11.56 -3.50 -1.90
C HIS A 151 -10.54 -4.46 -1.28
N GLU A 152 -10.35 -4.35 0.02
CA GLU A 152 -9.14 -4.82 0.69
C GLU A 152 -9.45 -5.64 1.94
N VAL A 153 -8.70 -6.73 2.13
CA VAL A 153 -8.45 -7.30 3.46
C VAL A 153 -7.20 -6.60 4.00
N ASP A 154 -7.42 -5.60 4.85
CA ASP A 154 -6.37 -4.73 5.35
C ASP A 154 -5.80 -5.22 6.68
N TYR A 155 -4.50 -5.51 6.69
CA TYR A 155 -3.75 -5.89 7.88
C TYR A 155 -3.36 -4.65 8.69
N ILE A 156 -3.87 -4.57 9.91
CA ILE A 156 -3.59 -3.46 10.81
C ILE A 156 -2.28 -3.74 11.56
N LEU A 157 -1.26 -2.97 11.23
CA LEU A 157 0.07 -3.05 11.81
C LEU A 157 0.36 -1.81 12.66
N VAL A 158 1.02 -2.01 13.80
CA VAL A 158 1.43 -0.94 14.69
C VAL A 158 2.90 -1.07 15.04
N SER A 159 3.62 0.05 15.04
CA SER A 159 4.98 0.13 15.55
C SER A 159 5.22 1.49 16.20
N VAL A 160 6.24 1.57 17.05
CA VAL A 160 6.78 2.83 17.58
C VAL A 160 8.09 3.11 16.87
N LEU A 161 8.27 4.33 16.36
CA LEU A 161 9.51 4.74 15.73
C LEU A 161 10.59 4.95 16.80
N ASP A 162 11.80 4.48 16.53
CA ASP A 162 12.92 4.70 17.44
C ASP A 162 13.22 6.21 17.63
N PRO A 163 13.35 6.72 18.88
CA PRO A 163 13.67 8.12 19.14
C PRO A 163 15.01 8.59 18.56
N VAL A 164 15.92 7.68 18.21
CA VAL A 164 17.17 8.04 17.53
C VAL A 164 16.92 8.39 16.07
N ALA A 165 15.93 7.77 15.43
CA ALA A 165 15.51 8.09 14.07
C ALA A 165 14.94 9.52 13.98
N SER A 166 14.21 9.97 15.01
CA SER A 166 13.55 11.28 15.01
C SER A 166 14.55 12.46 14.98
N LYS A 167 15.77 12.28 15.51
CA LYS A 167 16.86 13.28 15.43
C LYS A 167 17.51 13.38 14.05
N LEU A 168 17.42 12.31 13.24
CA LEU A 168 17.94 12.28 11.87
C LEU A 168 16.94 12.83 10.86
N PHE A 169 15.64 12.77 11.20
CA PHE A 169 14.54 13.17 10.32
C PHE A 169 13.84 14.47 10.77
N SER A 170 14.32 15.12 11.83
CA SER A 170 13.90 16.48 12.16
C SER A 170 14.48 17.46 11.14
N CYS A 171 13.58 18.10 10.40
CA CYS A 171 13.82 19.20 9.45
C CYS A 171 13.95 18.81 7.96
N SER A 172 13.02 19.37 7.19
CA SER A 172 12.94 19.51 5.73
C SER A 172 12.64 18.27 4.87
N SER A 173 11.38 18.25 4.41
CA SER A 173 11.02 17.89 3.03
C SER A 173 11.31 16.46 2.60
N PHE A 174 10.53 15.50 3.08
CA PHE A 174 10.44 14.21 2.40
C PHE A 174 9.71 14.38 1.07
N PRO A 175 10.34 14.05 -0.07
CA PRO A 175 9.64 13.97 -1.34
C PRO A 175 8.75 12.74 -1.24
N PHE A 176 7.46 12.97 -1.01
CA PHE A 176 6.46 11.92 -0.98
C PHE A 176 6.51 11.10 -2.28
N VAL A 177 6.99 9.86 -2.21
CA VAL A 177 6.90 8.89 -3.32
C VAL A 177 5.68 8.00 -3.11
N LEU A 178 4.57 8.42 -3.74
CA LEU A 178 3.55 7.64 -4.46
C LEU A 178 2.79 6.46 -3.78
N PHE A 179 1.45 6.54 -3.81
CA PHE A 179 0.57 5.40 -4.12
C PHE A 179 0.34 5.42 -5.64
#